data_AF-A0A178TN17-F1
#
_entry.id   AF-A0A178TN17-F1
#
_cell.length_a   1.000
_cell.length_b   1.000
_cell.length_c   1.000
_cell.angle_alpha   90.00
_cell.angle_beta   90.00
_cell.angle_gamma   90.00
#
_symmetry.space_group_name_H-M   'P 1'
#
loop_
_entity.id
_entity.type
_entity.pdbx_description
1 polymer ?
#
loop_
_entity_poly.entity_id
_entity_poly.type
_entity_poly.pdbx_seq_one_letter_code
_entity_poly.pdbx_strand_id
1 'polypeptide(L)'
;MLLTKTVEVDVTGNVSYYESKGYSIPKYIDKLGNLRVKKGTKIVVLVSDLPETSGIEIEYQCNSCKQIFKTRYYRYLKNEHDLCKSCNMKRIALDKNNISKRSGINHPKYNPNLTDKERECGRNYPEYIEWRKRVYEECSYTCQCCGDNKGGNLVAHHLNGWHWCKDERFVDFNGIALCESCHNKFHKKYGYQNNTREQFIEFLIDELQKKNYSEASKVFTKLD
;
A
#
# COMPACT_ATOMS: atom_id res chain seq x y z
N MET A 1 -12.43 4.28 27.97
CA MET A 1 -13.56 4.86 28.74
C MET A 1 -14.22 6.02 28.00
N LEU A 2 -15.52 5.97 27.72
CA LEU A 2 -16.29 7.04 27.08
C LEU A 2 -16.44 8.27 28.00
N LEU A 3 -15.95 9.43 27.55
CA LEU A 3 -16.01 10.69 28.30
C LEU A 3 -17.24 11.52 27.91
N THR A 4 -17.52 11.65 26.61
CA THR A 4 -18.68 12.41 26.13
C THR A 4 -19.97 11.72 26.58
N LYS A 5 -20.78 12.41 27.40
CA LYS A 5 -22.06 11.88 27.92
C LYS A 5 -23.26 12.33 27.10
N THR A 6 -23.22 13.57 26.61
CA THR A 6 -24.29 14.19 25.82
C THR A 6 -23.73 14.84 24.57
N VAL A 7 -24.53 14.88 23.51
CA VAL A 7 -24.19 15.52 22.24
C VAL A 7 -25.41 16.23 21.66
N GLU A 8 -25.17 17.30 20.90
CA GLU A 8 -26.19 17.97 20.11
C GLU A 8 -26.33 17.27 18.75
N VAL A 9 -27.55 16.88 18.38
CA VAL A 9 -27.84 16.17 17.12
C VAL A 9 -28.95 16.85 16.34
N ASP A 10 -28.81 16.89 15.00
CA ASP A 10 -29.87 17.26 14.08
C ASP A 10 -30.86 16.08 13.93
N VAL A 11 -32.13 16.32 14.21
CA VAL A 11 -33.17 15.27 14.21
C VAL A 11 -33.90 15.14 12.87
N THR A 12 -33.63 15.99 11.88
CA THR A 12 -34.42 16.11 10.64
C THR A 12 -34.60 14.78 9.89
N GLY A 13 -33.68 13.83 10.04
CA GLY A 13 -33.77 12.47 9.46
C GLY A 13 -34.07 11.34 10.44
N ASN A 14 -34.18 11.61 11.74
CA ASN A 14 -34.29 10.59 12.80
C ASN A 14 -35.33 10.96 13.87
N VAL A 15 -36.35 11.75 13.51
CA VAL A 15 -37.39 12.25 14.44
C VAL A 15 -38.01 11.09 15.21
N SER A 16 -38.61 10.11 14.52
CA SER A 16 -39.30 8.98 15.15
C SER A 16 -38.39 8.13 16.04
N TYR A 17 -37.10 8.02 15.68
CA TYR A 17 -36.12 7.30 16.49
C TYR A 17 -35.95 7.96 17.86
N TYR A 18 -35.68 9.26 17.90
CA TYR A 18 -35.48 9.97 19.16
C TYR A 18 -36.79 10.13 19.96
N GLU A 19 -37.95 10.23 19.30
CA GLU A 19 -39.24 10.18 20.00
C GLU A 19 -39.48 8.82 20.69
N SER A 20 -39.13 7.72 20.02
CA SER A 20 -39.22 6.38 20.63
C SER A 20 -38.29 6.18 21.83
N LYS A 21 -37.23 6.99 21.92
CA LYS A 21 -36.31 7.05 23.06
C LYS A 21 -36.75 8.02 24.16
N GLY A 22 -37.89 8.68 23.99
CA GLY A 22 -38.49 9.60 24.96
C GLY A 22 -38.06 11.06 24.85
N TYR A 23 -37.33 11.43 23.80
CA TYR A 23 -36.93 12.84 23.60
C TYR A 23 -38.08 13.66 23.04
N SER A 24 -38.29 14.85 23.63
CA SER A 24 -39.28 15.82 23.14
C SER A 24 -38.70 16.65 22.00
N ILE A 25 -39.31 16.58 20.82
CA ILE A 25 -38.84 17.29 19.61
C ILE A 25 -39.80 18.44 19.28
N PRO A 26 -39.31 19.69 19.16
CA PRO A 26 -40.13 20.83 18.78
C PRO A 26 -40.81 20.61 17.41
N LYS A 27 -42.13 20.78 17.37
CA LYS A 27 -42.96 20.66 16.17
C LYS A 27 -43.76 21.94 15.95
N TYR A 28 -44.08 22.23 14.70
CA TYR A 28 -45.00 23.30 14.30
C TYR A 28 -46.10 22.74 13.41
N ILE A 29 -47.22 23.47 13.33
CA ILE A 29 -48.34 23.13 12.45
C ILE A 29 -48.11 23.85 11.11
N ASP A 30 -48.06 23.10 10.01
CA ASP A 30 -47.95 23.68 8.68
C ASP A 30 -49.29 24.30 8.21
N LYS A 31 -49.27 24.99 7.07
CA LYS A 31 -50.46 25.65 6.51
C LYS A 31 -51.61 24.66 6.18
N LEU A 32 -51.31 23.36 6.14
CA LEU A 32 -52.25 22.28 5.86
C LEU A 32 -52.70 21.56 7.15
N GLY A 33 -52.32 22.06 8.33
CA GLY A 33 -52.69 21.47 9.63
C GLY A 33 -51.81 20.30 10.07
N ASN A 34 -50.74 19.95 9.36
CA ASN A 34 -49.89 18.81 9.74
C ASN A 34 -48.80 19.23 10.72
N LEU A 35 -48.50 18.35 11.68
CA LEU A 35 -47.34 18.49 12.56
C LEU A 35 -46.04 18.21 11.77
N ARG A 36 -45.14 19.19 11.74
CA ARG A 36 -43.85 19.13 11.05
C ARG A 36 -42.72 19.52 11.99
N VAL A 37 -41.53 18.96 11.76
CA VAL A 37 -40.29 19.37 12.41
C VAL A 37 -39.53 20.29 11.46
N LYS A 38 -39.01 21.40 11.98
CA LYS A 38 -38.24 22.35 11.16
C LYS A 38 -36.89 21.72 10.78
N LYS A 39 -36.49 21.84 9.51
CA LYS A 39 -35.16 21.39 9.06
C LYS A 39 -34.07 22.08 9.87
N GLY A 40 -33.09 21.31 10.35
CA GLY A 40 -32.01 21.80 11.20
C GLY A 40 -32.39 21.91 12.68
N THR A 41 -33.53 21.35 13.10
CA THR A 41 -33.88 21.25 14.53
C THR A 41 -32.84 20.38 15.22
N LYS A 42 -32.28 20.90 16.30
CA LYS A 42 -31.30 20.19 17.11
C LYS A 42 -31.80 19.94 18.52
N ILE A 43 -31.45 18.79 19.07
CA ILE A 43 -31.72 18.43 20.46
C ILE A 43 -30.44 17.91 21.12
N VAL A 44 -30.38 17.97 22.44
CA VAL A 44 -29.31 17.34 23.22
C VAL A 44 -29.75 15.93 23.60
N VAL A 45 -28.96 14.92 23.25
CA VAL A 45 -29.23 13.51 23.56
C VAL A 45 -28.08 12.87 24.32
N LEU A 46 -28.36 11.80 25.05
CA LEU A 46 -27.33 10.93 25.62
C LEU A 46 -26.60 10.21 24.49
N VAL A 47 -25.28 10.06 24.64
CA VAL A 47 -24.45 9.32 23.69
C VAL A 47 -24.88 7.85 23.60
N SER A 48 -25.37 7.26 24.71
CA SER A 48 -25.93 5.91 24.74
C SER A 48 -27.21 5.73 23.92
N ASP A 49 -27.90 6.81 23.60
CA ASP A 49 -29.11 6.80 22.77
C ASP A 49 -28.83 7.17 21.31
N LEU A 50 -27.57 7.34 20.92
CA LEU A 50 -27.24 7.50 19.51
C LEU A 50 -27.47 6.18 18.75
N PRO A 51 -27.93 6.25 17.49
CA PRO A 51 -27.92 5.08 16.61
C PRO A 51 -26.51 4.48 16.53
N GLU A 52 -26.39 3.16 16.47
CA GLU A 52 -25.08 2.49 16.40
C GLU A 52 -24.27 2.90 15.16
N THR A 53 -24.95 3.34 14.10
CA THR A 53 -24.35 3.85 12.86
C THR A 53 -23.99 5.34 12.91
N SER A 54 -24.22 6.01 14.04
CA SER A 54 -24.05 7.45 14.17
C SER A 54 -22.60 7.88 13.94
N GLY A 55 -22.43 8.84 13.03
CA GLY A 55 -21.16 9.45 12.68
C GLY A 55 -20.68 10.55 13.63
N ILE A 56 -21.44 10.84 14.70
CA ILE A 56 -21.13 11.90 15.65
C ILE A 56 -19.78 11.67 16.32
N GLU A 57 -19.00 12.75 16.45
CA GLU A 57 -17.71 12.72 17.12
C GLU A 57 -17.89 12.70 18.64
N ILE A 58 -17.12 11.83 19.30
CA ILE A 58 -17.09 11.65 20.74
C ILE A 58 -15.65 11.57 21.23
N GLU A 59 -15.47 11.85 22.52
CA GLU A 59 -14.20 11.75 23.22
C GLU A 59 -14.18 10.53 24.14
N TYR A 60 -13.07 9.83 24.13
CA TYR A 60 -12.81 8.70 25.03
C TYR A 60 -11.37 8.73 25.53
N GLN A 61 -11.17 8.19 26.73
CA GLN A 61 -9.86 8.02 27.32
C GLN A 61 -9.34 6.60 27.05
N CYS A 62 -8.08 6.50 26.63
CA CYS A 62 -7.38 5.22 26.51
C CYS A 62 -7.07 4.64 27.90
N ASN A 63 -7.42 3.40 28.15
CA ASN A 63 -7.22 2.75 29.45
C ASN A 63 -5.72 2.49 29.74
N SER A 64 -4.88 2.38 28.71
CA SER A 64 -3.43 2.14 28.83
C SER A 64 -2.63 3.43 29.01
N CYS A 65 -2.63 4.34 28.02
CA CYS A 65 -1.82 5.56 28.08
C CYS A 65 -2.51 6.76 28.74
N LYS A 66 -3.78 6.62 29.14
CA LYS A 66 -4.61 7.67 29.80
C LYS A 66 -4.84 8.95 28.99
N GLN A 67 -4.33 9.04 27.76
CA GLN A 67 -4.59 10.14 26.85
C GLN A 67 -6.03 10.10 26.32
N ILE A 68 -6.56 11.29 25.98
CA ILE A 68 -7.90 11.51 25.44
C ILE A 68 -7.83 11.54 23.92
N PHE A 69 -8.77 10.87 23.27
CA PHE A 69 -8.87 10.77 21.82
C PHE A 69 -10.28 11.07 21.34
N LYS A 70 -10.37 11.58 20.11
CA LYS A 70 -11.62 11.81 19.38
C LYS A 70 -11.86 10.71 18.35
N THR A 71 -13.10 10.24 18.22
CA THR A 71 -13.51 9.27 17.19
C THR A 71 -15.00 9.38 16.91
N ARG A 72 -15.48 8.73 15.85
CA ARG A 72 -16.91 8.63 15.55
C ARG A 72 -17.58 7.57 16.42
N TYR A 73 -18.80 7.80 16.86
CA TYR A 73 -19.55 6.89 17.75
C TYR A 73 -19.66 5.46 17.21
N TYR A 74 -20.03 5.28 15.93
CA TYR A 74 -20.10 3.94 15.34
C TYR A 74 -18.75 3.19 15.35
N ARG A 75 -17.63 3.92 15.23
CA ARG A 75 -16.29 3.32 15.31
C ARG A 75 -15.96 2.94 16.76
N TYR A 76 -16.36 3.79 17.70
CA TYR A 76 -16.22 3.54 19.13
C TYR A 76 -16.84 2.21 19.55
N LEU A 77 -18.09 1.97 19.11
CA LEU A 77 -18.80 0.71 19.35
C LEU A 77 -18.13 -0.48 18.65
N LYS A 78 -17.85 -0.36 17.35
CA LYS A 78 -17.32 -1.48 16.55
C LYS A 78 -15.99 -2.02 17.03
N ASN A 79 -15.10 -1.17 17.54
CA ASN A 79 -13.77 -1.61 17.98
C ASN A 79 -13.63 -1.73 19.49
N GLU A 80 -14.74 -1.68 20.26
CA GLU A 80 -14.73 -1.82 21.72
C GLU A 80 -13.61 -0.98 22.36
N HIS A 81 -13.62 0.34 22.07
CA HIS A 81 -12.47 1.25 22.26
C HIS A 81 -12.06 1.47 23.74
N ASP A 82 -11.40 0.47 24.31
CA ASP A 82 -10.68 0.56 25.58
C ASP A 82 -9.27 1.11 25.41
N LEU A 83 -8.71 0.98 24.20
CA LEU A 83 -7.35 1.37 23.86
C LEU A 83 -7.32 2.28 22.64
N CYS A 84 -6.41 3.25 22.65
CA CYS A 84 -6.08 4.00 21.45
C CYS A 84 -5.38 3.12 20.42
N LYS A 85 -5.36 3.54 19.15
CA LYS A 85 -4.77 2.77 18.05
C LYS A 85 -3.33 2.32 18.34
N SER A 86 -2.49 3.21 18.87
CA SER A 86 -1.09 2.88 19.17
C SER A 86 -0.97 1.86 20.29
N CYS A 87 -1.70 2.01 21.39
CA CYS A 87 -1.69 1.06 22.51
C CYS A 87 -2.30 -0.29 22.11
N ASN A 88 -3.37 -0.30 21.32
CA ASN A 88 -3.94 -1.53 20.79
C ASN A 88 -2.95 -2.24 19.86
N MET A 89 -2.22 -1.51 19.01
CA MET A 89 -1.20 -2.14 18.17
C MET A 89 -0.05 -2.74 18.97
N LYS A 90 0.42 -2.04 20.02
CA LYS A 90 1.42 -2.60 20.93
C LYS A 90 0.90 -3.88 21.61
N ARG A 91 -0.35 -3.88 22.08
CA ARG A 91 -0.99 -5.07 22.65
C ARG A 91 -1.03 -6.24 21.66
N ILE A 92 -1.47 -5.99 20.43
CA ILE A 92 -1.52 -7.01 19.36
C ILE A 92 -0.11 -7.52 19.01
N ALA A 93 0.90 -6.64 18.98
CA ALA A 93 2.28 -7.04 18.71
C ALA A 93 2.88 -7.91 19.84
N LEU A 94 2.46 -7.70 21.09
CA LEU A 94 2.86 -8.52 22.23
C LEU A 94 2.06 -9.83 22.35
N ASP A 95 0.91 -9.92 21.68
CA ASP A 95 0.11 -11.14 21.60
C ASP A 95 0.77 -12.14 20.65
N LYS A 96 1.54 -13.07 21.24
CA LYS A 96 2.26 -14.14 20.55
C LYS A 96 1.34 -15.02 19.68
N ASN A 97 0.03 -15.05 19.95
CA ASN A 97 -0.96 -15.81 19.17
C ASN A 97 -1.48 -15.06 17.92
N ASN A 98 -1.16 -13.77 17.75
CA ASN A 98 -1.60 -12.96 16.60
C ASN A 98 -0.56 -12.86 15.48
N ILE A 99 0.72 -13.13 15.78
CA ILE A 99 1.83 -13.08 14.81
C ILE A 99 1.63 -14.13 13.67
N SER A 100 0.88 -15.20 13.93
CA SER A 100 0.70 -16.35 13.04
C SER A 100 -0.53 -16.29 12.11
N LYS A 101 -1.50 -15.39 12.35
CA LYS A 101 -2.81 -15.45 11.64
C LYS A 101 -2.82 -14.88 10.23
N ARG A 102 -1.77 -14.16 9.80
CA ARG A 102 -1.63 -13.62 8.43
C ARG A 102 -0.24 -13.86 7.85
N SER A 103 0.44 -14.88 8.31
CA SER A 103 1.81 -15.22 7.91
C SER A 103 1.90 -16.72 7.64
N GLY A 104 2.96 -17.13 6.92
CA GLY A 104 3.13 -18.53 6.51
C GLY A 104 1.92 -19.05 5.73
N ILE A 105 1.46 -20.24 6.11
CA ILE A 105 0.31 -20.94 5.49
C ILE A 105 -1.01 -20.17 5.55
N ASN A 106 -1.15 -19.24 6.51
CA ASN A 106 -2.36 -18.45 6.70
C ASN A 106 -2.40 -17.17 5.84
N HIS A 107 -1.35 -16.89 5.04
CA HIS A 107 -1.33 -15.72 4.17
C HIS A 107 -2.11 -15.99 2.86
N PRO A 108 -2.99 -15.10 2.37
CA PRO A 108 -3.79 -15.33 1.15
C PRO A 108 -2.98 -15.62 -0.12
N LYS A 109 -1.71 -15.17 -0.16
CA LYS A 109 -0.75 -15.46 -1.25
C LYS A 109 0.18 -16.65 -0.97
N TYR A 110 -0.10 -17.46 0.05
CA TYR A 110 0.66 -18.67 0.32
C TYR A 110 0.42 -19.68 -0.79
N ASN A 111 1.45 -19.96 -1.58
CA ASN A 111 1.39 -21.00 -2.61
C ASN A 111 1.82 -22.34 -1.99
N PRO A 112 0.93 -23.32 -1.73
CA PRO A 112 1.27 -24.58 -1.07
C PRO A 112 2.27 -25.46 -1.84
N ASN A 113 2.47 -25.19 -3.15
CA ASN A 113 3.36 -25.99 -3.99
C ASN A 113 4.85 -25.61 -3.87
N LEU A 114 5.18 -24.58 -3.08
CA LEU A 114 6.57 -24.22 -2.77
C LEU A 114 7.03 -24.93 -1.50
N THR A 115 8.19 -25.57 -1.57
CA THR A 115 8.87 -26.15 -0.41
C THR A 115 9.36 -25.06 0.55
N ASP A 116 9.60 -25.41 1.82
CA ASP A 116 10.12 -24.45 2.80
C ASP A 116 11.47 -23.85 2.37
N LYS A 117 12.32 -24.67 1.72
CA LYS A 117 13.57 -24.23 1.09
C LYS A 117 13.33 -23.18 -0.01
N GLU A 118 12.34 -23.36 -0.88
CA GLU A 118 11.99 -22.37 -1.91
C GLU A 118 11.38 -21.11 -1.33
N ARG A 119 10.65 -21.21 -0.20
CA ARG A 119 10.10 -20.05 0.51
C ARG A 119 11.17 -19.23 1.21
N GLU A 120 12.14 -19.88 1.86
CA GLU A 120 13.31 -19.23 2.48
C GLU A 120 14.21 -18.59 1.43
N CYS A 121 14.44 -19.26 0.29
CA CYS A 121 15.23 -18.71 -0.82
C CYS A 121 14.65 -17.46 -1.49
N GLY A 122 13.34 -17.19 -1.37
CA GLY A 122 12.65 -16.18 -2.16
C GLY A 122 12.74 -14.73 -1.67
N ARG A 123 13.33 -14.42 -0.50
CA ARG A 123 13.22 -13.05 0.08
C ARG A 123 14.45 -12.42 0.73
N ASN A 124 15.55 -13.14 0.98
CA ASN A 124 16.75 -12.53 1.59
C ASN A 124 17.96 -13.44 1.34
N TYR A 125 18.58 -13.32 0.18
CA TYR A 125 19.94 -13.83 -0.03
C TYR A 125 20.90 -12.66 0.26
N PRO A 126 21.66 -12.65 1.37
CA PRO A 126 22.76 -11.70 1.56
C PRO A 126 23.66 -11.63 0.33
N GLU A 127 23.93 -12.78 -0.30
CA GLU A 127 24.75 -12.90 -1.50
C GLU A 127 24.09 -12.27 -2.73
N TYR A 128 22.75 -12.25 -2.81
CA TYR A 128 22.02 -11.51 -3.85
C TYR A 128 22.12 -10.00 -3.62
N ILE A 129 22.01 -9.56 -2.36
CA ILE A 129 22.15 -8.15 -1.99
C ILE A 129 23.56 -7.67 -2.33
N GLU A 130 24.58 -8.46 -1.98
CA GLU A 130 25.97 -8.18 -2.28
C GLU A 130 26.25 -8.24 -3.78
N TRP A 131 25.81 -9.28 -4.48
CA TRP A 131 25.95 -9.39 -5.94
C TRP A 131 25.29 -8.21 -6.65
N ARG A 132 24.06 -7.86 -6.30
CA ARG A 132 23.37 -6.70 -6.86
C ARG A 132 24.14 -5.41 -6.61
N LYS A 133 24.71 -5.25 -5.41
CA LYS A 133 25.55 -4.10 -5.07
C LYS A 133 26.80 -4.06 -5.95
N ARG A 134 27.52 -5.17 -6.10
CA ARG A 134 28.72 -5.26 -6.96
C ARG A 134 28.40 -4.98 -8.42
N VAL A 135 27.31 -5.53 -8.95
CA VAL A 135 26.83 -5.22 -10.32
C VAL A 135 26.59 -3.72 -10.51
N TYR A 136 25.99 -3.06 -9.52
CA TYR A 136 25.78 -1.61 -9.59
C TYR A 136 27.09 -0.82 -9.50
N GLU A 137 28.01 -1.23 -8.63
CA GLU A 137 29.33 -0.60 -8.47
C GLU A 137 30.15 -0.72 -9.77
N GLU A 138 30.24 -1.91 -10.35
CA GLU A 138 30.92 -2.17 -11.65
C GLU A 138 30.29 -1.33 -12.79
N CYS A 139 28.97 -1.20 -12.79
CA CYS A 139 28.25 -0.39 -13.77
C CYS A 139 28.25 1.11 -13.44
N SER A 140 29.01 1.57 -12.43
CA SER A 140 29.04 2.97 -11.97
C SER A 140 27.65 3.55 -11.71
N TYR A 141 26.75 2.73 -11.15
CA TYR A 141 25.33 3.05 -10.91
C TYR A 141 24.60 3.61 -12.15
N THR A 142 25.01 3.21 -13.34
CA THR A 142 24.53 3.72 -14.61
C THR A 142 23.96 2.58 -15.46
N CYS A 143 22.82 2.84 -16.12
CA CYS A 143 22.23 1.89 -17.05
C CYS A 143 23.16 1.66 -18.25
N GLN A 144 23.58 0.42 -18.46
CA GLN A 144 24.54 0.05 -19.51
C GLN A 144 23.93 0.03 -20.93
N CYS A 145 22.61 0.15 -21.06
CA CYS A 145 21.93 0.27 -22.36
C CYS A 145 21.73 1.74 -22.76
N CYS A 146 21.16 2.56 -21.87
CA CYS A 146 20.79 3.92 -22.22
C CYS A 146 21.73 5.02 -21.71
N GLY A 147 22.56 4.74 -20.69
CA GLY A 147 23.40 5.72 -20.00
C GLY A 147 22.70 6.49 -18.88
N ASP A 148 21.46 6.13 -18.52
CA ASP A 148 20.73 6.79 -17.43
C ASP A 148 21.37 6.54 -16.07
N ASN A 149 21.63 7.64 -15.33
CA ASN A 149 22.31 7.66 -14.04
C ASN A 149 21.56 8.52 -12.99
N LYS A 150 20.28 8.82 -13.22
CA LYS A 150 19.45 9.67 -12.33
C LYS A 150 19.18 9.04 -10.96
N GLY A 151 19.38 7.73 -10.83
CA GLY A 151 19.17 6.98 -9.59
C GLY A 151 17.70 6.58 -9.34
N GLY A 152 17.51 5.60 -8.46
CA GLY A 152 16.18 5.16 -8.02
C GLY A 152 15.42 4.21 -8.96
N ASN A 153 15.96 3.90 -10.14
CA ASN A 153 15.30 3.08 -11.18
C ASN A 153 16.18 1.95 -11.74
N LEU A 154 17.30 1.63 -11.08
CA LEU A 154 18.29 0.67 -11.55
C LEU A 154 17.95 -0.75 -11.07
N VAL A 155 18.01 -1.72 -11.98
CA VAL A 155 17.74 -3.13 -11.77
C VAL A 155 18.95 -3.93 -12.21
N ALA A 156 19.41 -4.87 -11.38
CA ALA A 156 20.45 -5.82 -11.76
C ALA A 156 19.80 -6.94 -12.58
N HIS A 157 20.21 -7.04 -13.83
CA HIS A 157 19.71 -8.01 -14.80
C HIS A 157 20.71 -9.16 -14.93
N HIS A 158 20.23 -10.40 -14.90
CA HIS A 158 21.03 -11.58 -15.21
C HIS A 158 21.13 -11.77 -16.73
N LEU A 159 22.35 -11.84 -17.26
CA LEU A 159 22.59 -12.08 -18.69
C LEU A 159 22.20 -13.50 -19.10
N ASN A 160 22.66 -14.50 -18.34
CA ASN A 160 22.21 -15.88 -18.41
C ASN A 160 21.12 -16.10 -17.36
N GLY A 161 19.98 -16.62 -17.82
CA GLY A 161 18.75 -16.67 -17.04
C GLY A 161 18.89 -17.36 -15.68
N TRP A 162 18.37 -16.70 -14.65
CA TRP A 162 18.37 -17.16 -13.27
C TRP A 162 17.89 -18.61 -13.08
N HIS A 163 16.89 -19.04 -13.86
CA HIS A 163 16.26 -20.34 -13.70
C HIS A 163 17.20 -21.51 -14.04
N TRP A 164 17.98 -21.37 -15.12
CA TRP A 164 18.78 -22.46 -15.68
C TRP A 164 20.28 -22.33 -15.36
N CYS A 165 20.82 -21.12 -15.29
CA CYS A 165 22.25 -20.89 -15.04
C CYS A 165 22.54 -20.75 -13.54
N LYS A 166 22.35 -21.84 -12.79
CA LYS A 166 22.40 -21.81 -11.31
C LYS A 166 23.78 -21.46 -10.75
N ASP A 167 24.84 -21.94 -11.42
CA ASP A 167 26.22 -21.80 -10.95
C ASP A 167 26.75 -20.37 -11.13
N GLU A 168 26.16 -19.57 -12.03
CA GLU A 168 26.59 -18.19 -12.32
C GLU A 168 25.69 -17.11 -11.72
N ARG A 169 24.70 -17.47 -10.88
CA ARG A 169 23.69 -16.52 -10.37
C ARG A 169 24.26 -15.31 -9.64
N PHE A 170 25.40 -15.49 -8.98
CA PHE A 170 26.06 -14.46 -8.17
C PHE A 170 27.44 -14.10 -8.69
N VAL A 171 27.75 -14.53 -9.91
CA VAL A 171 29.01 -14.16 -10.55
C VAL A 171 28.81 -12.81 -11.22
N ASP A 172 29.74 -11.89 -10.97
CA ASP A 172 29.57 -10.48 -11.33
C ASP A 172 29.47 -10.31 -12.86
N PHE A 173 30.19 -11.12 -13.65
CA PHE A 173 30.13 -11.07 -15.12
C PHE A 173 28.78 -11.50 -15.71
N ASN A 174 27.93 -12.17 -14.91
CA ASN A 174 26.59 -12.57 -15.31
C ASN A 174 25.53 -11.52 -14.93
N GLY A 175 25.94 -10.42 -14.29
CA GLY A 175 25.08 -9.30 -13.96
C GLY A 175 25.37 -8.07 -14.82
N ILE A 176 24.32 -7.31 -15.11
CA ILE A 176 24.45 -5.97 -15.69
C ILE A 176 23.39 -5.03 -15.14
N ALA A 177 23.73 -3.75 -14.98
CA ALA A 177 22.79 -2.75 -14.49
C ALA A 177 21.98 -2.12 -15.64
N LEU A 178 20.64 -2.17 -15.53
CA LEU A 178 19.71 -1.55 -16.47
C LEU A 178 18.72 -0.67 -15.73
N CYS A 179 18.30 0.44 -16.33
CA CYS A 179 17.12 1.14 -15.83
C CYS A 179 15.85 0.31 -16.14
N GLU A 180 14.79 0.50 -15.35
CA GLU A 180 13.52 -0.22 -15.53
C GLU A 180 13.00 -0.18 -16.97
N SER A 181 13.15 0.96 -17.67
CA SER A 181 12.68 1.08 -19.05
C SER A 181 13.44 0.17 -20.02
N CYS A 182 14.78 0.10 -19.93
CA CYS A 182 15.60 -0.79 -20.74
C CYS A 182 15.40 -2.25 -20.36
N HIS A 183 15.28 -2.53 -19.07
CA HIS A 183 15.00 -3.87 -18.56
C HIS A 183 13.67 -4.41 -19.10
N ASN A 184 12.61 -3.60 -19.06
CA ASN A 184 11.30 -3.98 -19.57
C ASN A 184 11.29 -4.11 -21.10
N LYS A 185 12.05 -3.28 -21.83
CA LYS A 185 12.21 -3.42 -23.28
C LYS A 185 12.87 -4.75 -23.66
N PHE A 186 13.92 -5.15 -22.95
CA PHE A 186 14.58 -6.43 -23.17
C PHE A 186 13.59 -7.59 -22.98
N HIS A 187 12.89 -7.63 -21.84
CA HIS A 187 11.91 -8.68 -21.57
C HIS A 187 10.68 -8.62 -22.48
N LYS A 188 10.34 -7.46 -23.04
CA LYS A 188 9.31 -7.35 -24.08
C LYS A 188 9.74 -8.04 -25.38
N LYS A 189 11.02 -8.05 -25.72
CA LYS A 189 11.56 -8.71 -26.93
C LYS A 189 11.78 -10.21 -26.72
N TYR A 190 12.39 -10.62 -25.59
CA TYR A 190 12.84 -12.00 -25.37
C TYR A 190 12.09 -12.78 -24.28
N GLY A 191 11.08 -12.18 -23.65
CA GLY A 191 10.39 -12.77 -22.50
C GLY A 191 11.22 -12.75 -21.21
N TYR A 192 10.69 -13.36 -20.15
CA TYR A 192 11.27 -13.32 -18.79
C TYR A 192 12.05 -14.59 -18.41
N GLN A 193 12.11 -15.59 -19.29
CA GLN A 193 12.69 -16.90 -19.00
C GLN A 193 13.66 -17.30 -20.11
N ASN A 194 14.63 -18.15 -19.76
CA ASN A 194 15.61 -18.71 -20.70
C ASN A 194 16.40 -17.65 -21.48
N ASN A 195 16.60 -16.47 -20.88
CA ASN A 195 17.44 -15.45 -21.49
C ASN A 195 18.91 -15.85 -21.50
N THR A 196 19.63 -15.42 -22.53
CA THR A 196 21.06 -15.69 -22.70
C THR A 196 21.85 -14.41 -22.93
N ARG A 197 23.15 -14.45 -22.64
CA ARG A 197 24.07 -13.34 -22.89
C ARG A 197 24.02 -12.85 -24.33
N GLU A 198 23.89 -13.75 -25.28
CA GLU A 198 23.85 -13.46 -26.72
C GLU A 198 22.61 -12.63 -27.08
N GLN A 199 21.44 -12.97 -26.52
CA GLN A 199 20.21 -12.17 -26.71
C GLN A 199 20.39 -10.75 -26.17
N PHE A 200 21.08 -10.62 -25.03
CA PHE A 200 21.34 -9.31 -24.45
C PHE A 200 22.32 -8.48 -25.30
N ILE A 201 23.35 -9.11 -25.86
CA ILE A 201 24.28 -8.45 -26.79
C ILE A 201 23.54 -7.98 -28.05
N GLU A 202 22.70 -8.83 -28.64
CA GLU A 202 21.86 -8.47 -29.79
C GLU A 202 20.94 -7.28 -29.46
N PHE A 203 20.29 -7.30 -28.31
CA PHE A 203 19.47 -6.19 -27.82
C PHE A 203 20.25 -4.87 -27.71
N LEU A 204 21.46 -4.92 -27.16
CA LEU A 204 22.30 -3.73 -27.02
C LEU A 204 22.71 -3.15 -28.38
N ILE A 205 23.13 -4.01 -29.31
CA ILE A 205 23.49 -3.60 -30.68
C ILE A 205 22.31 -2.91 -31.35
N ASP A 206 21.11 -3.50 -31.26
CA ASP A 206 19.88 -2.93 -31.83
C ASP A 206 19.57 -1.54 -31.25
N GLU A 207 19.65 -1.37 -29.92
CA GLU A 207 19.36 -0.07 -29.29
C GLU A 207 20.43 0.98 -29.62
N LEU A 208 21.70 0.59 -29.78
CA LEU A 208 22.78 1.49 -30.21
C LEU A 208 22.60 1.95 -31.66
N GLN A 209 22.26 1.04 -32.57
CA GLN A 209 21.99 1.39 -33.97
C GLN A 209 20.81 2.37 -34.10
N LYS A 210 19.73 2.15 -33.35
CA LYS A 210 18.57 3.07 -33.32
C LYS A 210 18.94 4.45 -32.81
N LYS A 211 19.79 4.54 -31.78
CA LYS A 211 20.28 5.82 -31.27
C LYS A 211 21.09 6.57 -32.33
N ASN A 212 22.06 5.89 -32.96
CA ASN A 212 22.90 6.47 -34.00
C ASN A 212 22.06 6.98 -35.18
N TYR A 213 21.07 6.22 -35.63
CA TYR A 213 20.15 6.65 -36.69
C TYR A 213 19.33 7.87 -36.27
N SER A 214 18.80 7.89 -35.05
CA SER A 214 18.04 9.03 -34.52
C SER A 214 18.88 10.30 -34.41
N GLU A 215 20.13 10.19 -34.00
CA GLU A 215 21.06 11.32 -33.92
C GLU A 215 21.41 11.84 -35.32
N ALA A 216 21.71 10.95 -36.26
CA ALA A 216 21.95 11.31 -37.66
C ALA A 216 20.74 12.04 -38.27
N SER A 217 19.52 11.52 -38.07
CA SER A 217 18.29 12.14 -38.59
C SER A 217 18.06 13.55 -38.04
N LYS A 218 18.39 13.82 -36.78
CA LYS A 218 18.27 15.16 -36.17
C LYS A 218 19.24 16.18 -36.75
N VAL A 219 20.39 15.74 -37.27
CA VAL A 219 21.34 16.61 -37.96
C VAL A 219 20.78 17.05 -39.31
N PHE A 220 20.18 16.12 -40.07
CA PHE A 220 19.57 16.43 -41.37
C PHE A 220 18.37 17.39 -41.25
N THR A 221 17.52 17.24 -40.22
CA THR A 221 16.37 18.13 -40.01
C THR A 221 16.73 19.56 -39.56
N LYS A 222 18.01 19.85 -39.29
CA LYS A 222 18.50 21.21 -38.95
C LYS A 222 19.16 21.92 -40.13
N LEU A 223 19.26 21.25 -41.29
CA LEU A 223 19.90 21.76 -42.50
C LEU A 223 18.88 22.18 -43.57
N ASP A 224 17.59 22.04 -43.30
CA ASP A 224 16.46 22.59 -44.06
C ASP A 224 15.88 23.81 -43.32
#